data_AF-A0A6V9YJE4-F1
#
_entry.id   AF-A0A6V9YJE4-F1
#
_cell.length_a   1.000
_cell.length_b   1.000
_cell.length_c   1.000
_cell.angle_alpha   90.00
_cell.angle_beta   90.00
_cell.angle_gamma   90.00
#
_symmetry.space_group_name_H-M   'P 1'
#
loop_
_entity.id
_entity.type
_entity.pdbx_description
1 polymer ?
#
loop_
_entity_poly.entity_id
_entity_poly.type
_entity_poly.pdbx_seq_one_letter_code
_entity_poly.pdbx_strand_id
1 'polypeptide(L)'
;LVLQRAGGTYHLAHSVARASGGVFVPLADMEEVDNADINQRLLEAIEQITSYSQQIRVAIEDGVIEPHEKAVIDEELYQAIAKLQQHSTLVY
;
A
#
# COMPACT_ATOMS: atom_id res chain seq x y z
N LEU A 1 10.32 29.30 -8.88
CA LEU A 1 10.57 27.94 -8.32
C LEU A 1 10.63 26.86 -9.40
N VAL A 2 9.76 26.88 -10.42
CA VAL A 2 9.73 25.89 -11.53
C VAL A 2 11.08 25.66 -12.21
N LEU A 3 11.82 26.73 -12.56
CA LEU A 3 13.15 26.62 -13.20
C LEU A 3 14.22 26.00 -12.32
N GLN A 4 14.16 26.25 -11.01
CA GLN A 4 15.11 25.70 -10.04
C GLN A 4 14.83 24.21 -9.77
N ARG A 5 13.54 23.84 -9.71
CA ARG A 5 13.10 22.45 -9.67
C ARG A 5 13.54 21.67 -10.92
N ALA A 6 13.36 22.24 -12.11
CA ALA A 6 13.80 21.62 -13.37
C ALA A 6 15.34 21.48 -13.48
N GLY A 7 16.08 22.37 -12.81
CA GLY A 7 17.54 22.32 -12.75
C GLY A 7 18.12 21.59 -11.53
N GLY A 8 17.30 20.95 -10.69
CA GLY A 8 17.74 20.24 -9.48
C GLY A 8 18.40 21.12 -8.40
N THR A 9 18.23 22.43 -8.45
CA THR A 9 18.89 23.38 -7.54
C THR A 9 17.87 24.11 -6.67
N TYR A 10 18.16 24.30 -5.38
CA TYR A 10 17.21 24.87 -4.41
C TYR A 10 17.69 26.19 -3.79
N HIS A 11 18.56 26.93 -4.48
CA HIS A 11 19.24 28.11 -3.92
C HIS A 11 18.28 29.20 -3.44
N LEU A 12 17.16 29.43 -4.13
CA LEU A 12 16.16 30.43 -3.69
C LEU A 12 15.35 29.96 -2.49
N ALA A 13 14.97 28.68 -2.45
CA ALA A 13 14.23 28.14 -1.31
C ALA A 13 15.09 28.13 -0.04
N HIS A 14 16.38 27.81 -0.18
CA HIS A 14 17.34 27.82 0.91
C HIS A 14 17.61 29.24 1.42
N SER A 15 17.73 30.24 0.53
CA SER A 15 17.93 31.64 0.94
C SER A 15 16.71 32.24 1.64
N VAL A 16 15.50 31.93 1.16
CA VAL A 16 14.24 32.35 1.78
C VAL A 16 14.09 31.75 3.18
N ALA A 17 14.33 30.45 3.35
CA ALA A 17 14.27 29.80 4.65
C ALA A 17 15.29 30.41 5.63
N ARG A 18 16.53 30.64 5.19
CA ARG A 18 17.55 31.27 6.03
C ARG A 18 17.17 32.70 6.44
N ALA A 19 16.60 33.48 5.53
CA ALA A 19 16.17 34.85 5.81
C ALA A 19 14.99 34.92 6.80
N SER A 20 14.13 33.91 6.83
CA SER A 20 13.03 33.80 7.79
C SER A 20 13.40 33.10 9.10
N GLY A 21 14.67 32.68 9.28
CA GLY A 21 15.14 31.95 10.45
C GLY A 21 14.75 30.47 10.46
N GLY A 22 14.30 29.92 9.33
CA GLY A 22 13.92 28.52 9.16
C GLY A 22 14.96 27.68 8.42
N VAL A 23 14.66 26.38 8.26
CA VAL A 23 15.45 25.42 7.49
C VAL A 23 14.59 24.91 6.34
N PHE A 24 15.16 24.91 5.13
CA PHE A 24 14.54 24.29 3.98
C PHE A 24 14.86 22.79 3.96
N VAL A 25 13.82 21.96 4.01
CA VAL A 25 13.90 20.50 3.82
C VAL A 25 13.22 20.20 2.49
N PRO A 26 13.95 19.81 1.43
CA PRO A 26 13.32 19.37 0.20
C PRO A 26 12.50 18.11 0.50
N LEU A 27 11.25 18.08 0.06
CA LEU A 27 10.49 16.84 0.04
C LEU A 27 11.20 15.89 -0.94
N ALA A 28 11.36 14.63 -0.54
CA ALA A 28 11.79 13.61 -1.49
C ALA A 28 10.84 13.65 -2.70
N ASP A 29 11.39 13.53 -3.90
CA ASP A 29 10.54 13.25 -5.06
C ASP A 29 9.81 11.95 -4.71
N MET A 30 8.49 12.06 -4.52
CA MET A 30 7.66 10.88 -4.44
C MET A 30 7.82 10.24 -5.81
N GLU A 31 8.51 9.09 -5.89
CA GLU A 31 8.30 8.21 -7.03
C GLU A 31 6.78 8.04 -7.14
N GLU A 32 6.21 8.44 -8.28
CA GLU A 32 4.84 8.04 -8.60
C GLU A 32 4.80 6.54 -8.34
N VAL A 33 3.90 6.10 -7.45
CA VAL A 33 3.70 4.67 -7.20
C VAL A 33 3.55 4.04 -8.58
N ASP A 34 4.52 3.22 -8.98
CA ASP A 34 4.53 2.72 -10.36
C ASP A 34 3.21 1.98 -10.58
N ASN A 35 2.57 2.19 -11.72
CA ASN A 35 1.35 1.45 -12.07
C ASN A 35 1.61 -0.07 -12.02
N ALA A 36 2.87 -0.49 -12.23
CA ALA A 36 3.30 -1.86 -11.99
C ALA A 36 3.09 -2.32 -10.53
N ASP A 37 3.42 -1.48 -9.55
CA ASP A 37 3.26 -1.79 -8.12
C ASP A 37 1.79 -1.84 -7.70
N ILE A 38 0.94 -0.98 -8.28
CA ILE A 38 -0.51 -0.97 -8.01
C ILE A 38 -1.17 -2.26 -8.51
N ASN A 39 -0.83 -2.69 -9.73
CA ASN A 39 -1.34 -3.92 -10.32
C ASN A 39 -0.79 -5.15 -9.60
N GLN A 40 0.48 -5.15 -9.19
CA GLN A 40 1.07 -6.22 -8.40
C GLN A 40 0.32 -6.42 -7.08
N ARG A 41 -0.03 -5.33 -6.38
CA ARG A 41 -0.84 -5.40 -5.14
C ARG A 41 -2.24 -5.96 -5.37
N LEU A 42 -2.86 -5.69 -6.52
CA LEU A 42 -4.14 -6.30 -6.87
C LEU A 42 -4.01 -7.82 -7.05
N LEU A 43 -2.97 -8.26 -7.75
CA LEU A 43 -2.70 -9.68 -7.95
C LEU A 43 -2.48 -10.40 -6.62
N GLU A 44 -1.69 -9.83 -5.71
CA GLU A 44 -1.47 -10.37 -4.36
C GLU A 44 -2.76 -10.49 -3.54
N ALA A 45 -3.68 -9.52 -3.68
CA ALA A 45 -4.97 -9.58 -3.02
C ALA A 45 -5.84 -10.73 -3.58
N ILE A 46 -5.85 -10.92 -4.90
CA ILE A 46 -6.59 -12.01 -5.57
C ILE A 46 -6.01 -13.38 -5.20
N GLU A 47 -4.70 -13.50 -5.12
CA GLU A 47 -4.02 -14.73 -4.65
C GLU A 47 -4.43 -15.06 -3.20
N GLN A 48 -4.47 -14.07 -2.32
CA GLN A 48 -4.93 -14.26 -0.94
C GLN A 48 -6.39 -14.75 -0.88
N ILE A 49 -7.28 -14.17 -1.70
CA ILE A 49 -8.68 -14.63 -1.80
C ILE A 49 -8.75 -16.08 -2.28
N THR A 50 -7.87 -16.47 -3.19
CA THR A 50 -7.78 -17.84 -3.69
C THR A 50 -7.33 -18.79 -2.58
N SER A 51 -6.31 -18.41 -1.79
CA SER A 51 -5.86 -19.14 -0.59
C SER A 51 -7.00 -19.32 0.40
N TYR A 52 -7.67 -18.23 0.77
CA TYR A 52 -8.85 -18.23 1.63
C TYR A 52 -9.94 -19.19 1.13
N SER A 53 -10.23 -19.18 -0.18
CA SER A 53 -11.22 -20.09 -0.77
C SER A 53 -10.83 -21.57 -0.63
N GLN A 54 -9.54 -21.89 -0.69
CA GLN A 54 -9.07 -23.27 -0.49
C GLN A 54 -9.17 -23.69 0.98
N GLN A 55 -8.78 -22.82 1.91
CA GLN A 55 -8.89 -23.09 3.34
C GLN A 55 -10.33 -23.35 3.76
N ILE A 56 -11.28 -22.56 3.25
CA ILE A 56 -12.72 -22.79 3.46
C ILE A 56 -13.14 -24.18 2.95
N ARG A 57 -12.66 -24.63 1.79
CA ARG A 57 -13.04 -25.95 1.24
C ARG A 57 -12.55 -27.09 2.12
N VAL A 58 -11.35 -26.97 2.66
CA VAL A 58 -10.77 -27.97 3.57
C VAL A 58 -11.54 -27.98 4.89
N ALA A 59 -11.78 -26.81 5.49
CA ALA A 59 -12.46 -26.69 6.77
C ALA A 59 -13.94 -27.11 6.76
N ILE A 60 -14.59 -27.20 5.59
CA ILE A 60 -15.96 -27.71 5.47
C ILE A 60 -16.02 -29.19 5.04
N GLU A 61 -14.89 -29.83 4.77
CA GLU A 61 -14.82 -31.19 4.20
C GLU A 61 -15.43 -32.25 5.12
N ASP A 62 -15.20 -32.11 6.43
CA ASP A 62 -15.76 -32.99 7.47
C ASP A 62 -17.12 -32.50 8.02
N GLY A 63 -17.60 -31.34 7.52
CA GLY A 63 -18.85 -30.71 7.90
C GLY A 63 -18.84 -29.94 9.22
N VAL A 64 -17.69 -29.80 9.89
CA VAL A 64 -17.57 -29.09 11.18
C VAL A 64 -16.32 -28.20 11.18
N ILE A 65 -16.51 -26.88 11.13
CA ILE A 65 -15.41 -25.94 11.28
C ILE A 65 -15.00 -25.87 12.76
N GLU A 66 -13.77 -26.29 13.06
CA GLU A 66 -13.21 -26.22 14.39
C GLU A 66 -12.87 -24.77 14.81
N PRO A 67 -12.82 -24.46 16.11
CA PRO A 67 -12.51 -23.10 16.58
C PRO A 67 -11.16 -22.55 16.09
N HIS A 68 -10.17 -23.43 15.93
CA HIS A 68 -8.84 -23.05 15.46
C HIS A 68 -8.83 -22.77 13.95
N GLU A 69 -9.58 -23.55 13.16
CA GLU A 69 -9.76 -23.31 11.72
C GLU A 69 -10.51 -22.01 11.48
N LYS A 70 -11.56 -21.74 12.29
CA LYS A 70 -12.30 -20.49 12.23
C LYS A 70 -11.40 -19.27 12.44
N ALA A 71 -10.49 -19.33 13.42
CA ALA A 71 -9.56 -18.23 13.69
C ALA A 71 -8.64 -17.95 12.48
N VAL A 72 -8.12 -19.01 11.85
CA VAL A 72 -7.27 -18.91 10.65
C VAL A 72 -8.06 -18.33 9.47
N ILE A 73 -9.27 -18.83 9.24
CA ILE A 73 -10.18 -18.36 8.19
C ILE A 73 -10.50 -16.87 8.37
N ASP A 74 -10.85 -16.46 9.59
CA ASP A 74 -11.20 -15.08 9.91
C ASP A 74 -9.99 -14.14 9.72
N GLU A 75 -8.78 -14.56 10.12
CA GLU A 75 -7.56 -13.81 9.91
C GLU A 75 -7.23 -13.65 8.42
N GLU A 76 -7.31 -14.75 7.66
CA GLU A 76 -7.04 -14.76 6.22
C GLU A 76 -8.02 -13.85 5.46
N LEU A 77 -9.30 -13.87 5.83
CA LEU A 77 -10.32 -12.97 5.28
C LEU A 77 -10.00 -11.50 5.57
N TYR A 78 -9.60 -11.20 6.81
CA TYR A 78 -9.23 -9.84 7.19
C TYR A 78 -8.03 -9.32 6.36
N GLN A 79 -7.00 -10.15 6.17
CA GLN A 79 -5.84 -9.79 5.36
C GLN A 79 -6.22 -9.53 3.90
N ALA A 80 -7.08 -10.36 3.31
CA ALA A 80 -7.55 -10.18 1.94
C ALA A 80 -8.32 -8.84 1.78
N ILE A 81 -9.21 -8.53 2.72
CA ILE A 81 -9.97 -7.26 2.73
C ILE A 81 -9.03 -6.05 2.87
N ALA A 82 -8.07 -6.12 3.78
CA ALA A 82 -7.12 -5.03 4.02
C ALA A 82 -6.29 -4.72 2.76
N LYS A 83 -5.79 -5.75 2.07
CA LYS A 83 -5.05 -5.58 0.81
C LYS A 83 -5.90 -4.96 -0.30
N LEU A 84 -7.15 -5.38 -0.44
CA LEU A 84 -8.09 -4.79 -1.40
C LEU A 84 -8.39 -3.31 -1.10
N GLN A 85 -8.58 -2.96 0.17
CA GLN A 85 -8.80 -1.57 0.60
C GLN A 85 -7.58 -0.69 0.31
N GLN A 86 -6.37 -1.21 0.58
CA GLN A 86 -5.13 -0.53 0.24
C GLN A 86 -5.01 -0.29 -1.26
N HIS A 87 -5.26 -1.32 -2.09
CA HIS A 87 -5.28 -1.15 -3.55
C HIS A 87 -6.29 -0.09 -3.99
N SER A 88 -7.52 -0.11 -3.46
CA SER A 88 -8.53 0.91 -3.77
C SER A 88 -8.08 2.33 -3.42
N THR A 89 -7.23 2.51 -2.41
CA THR A 89 -6.69 3.83 -2.03
C THR A 89 -5.57 4.30 -2.96
N LEU A 90 -4.92 3.39 -3.69
CA LEU A 90 -3.85 3.72 -4.63
C LEU A 90 -4.36 4.06 -6.04
N VAL A 91 -5.56 3.58 -6.38
CA VAL A 91 -6.21 3.83 -7.68
C VAL A 91 -6.90 5.20 -7.73
N TYR A 92 -7.13 5.86 -6.59
CA TYR A 92 -7.79 7.17 -6.46
C TYR A 92 -6.86 8.20 -5.80
#